data_AF-A0A2V9S0N4-F1
#
_entry.id   AF-A0A2V9S0N4-F1
#
_cell.length_a   1.000
_cell.length_b   1.000
_cell.length_c   1.000
_cell.angle_alpha   90.00
_cell.angle_beta   90.00
_cell.angle_gamma   90.00
#
_symmetry.space_group_name_H-M   'P 1'
#
loop_
_entity.id
_entity.type
_entity.pdbx_description
1 polymer ?
#
loop_
_entity_poly.entity_id
_entity_poly.type
_entity_poly.pdbx_seq_one_letter_code
_entity_poly.pdbx_strand_id
1 'polypeptide(L)'
;MKPLLFVLFVVCLITLCAGCGNVSLSASSQPNFSTTSGVVSIVQLSTVIGANGTTVEVTFVTFLQGGTRSTVGFCADQGSRFPMNQMVRTDFVPGQSCSSILVVVII
;
A
#
# COMPACT_ATOMS: atom_id res chain seq x y z
N MET A 1 7.42 -36.08 -57.39
CA MET A 1 7.21 -34.66 -57.01
C MET A 1 5.91 -34.48 -56.22
N LYS A 2 5.64 -35.30 -55.18
CA LYS A 2 4.37 -35.33 -54.45
C LYS A 2 4.47 -35.18 -52.90
N PRO A 3 5.60 -35.48 -52.23
CA PRO A 3 5.67 -35.29 -50.77
C PRO A 3 6.00 -33.83 -50.37
N LEU A 4 6.71 -33.07 -51.21
CA LEU A 4 7.12 -31.70 -50.93
C LEU A 4 5.94 -30.72 -50.77
N LEU A 5 4.90 -30.92 -51.57
CA LEU A 5 3.73 -30.03 -51.59
C LEU A 5 2.87 -30.21 -50.32
N PHE A 6 2.82 -31.43 -49.78
CA PHE A 6 2.12 -31.73 -48.54
C PHE A 6 2.85 -31.16 -47.32
N VAL A 7 4.18 -31.26 -47.29
CA VAL A 7 5.01 -30.67 -46.23
C VAL A 7 4.87 -29.15 -46.21
N LEU A 8 4.86 -28.50 -47.37
CA LEU A 8 4.69 -27.04 -47.46
C LEU A 8 3.33 -26.57 -46.92
N PHE A 9 2.28 -27.34 -47.19
CA PHE A 9 0.93 -27.03 -46.74
C PHE A 9 0.78 -27.15 -45.22
N VAL A 10 1.40 -28.18 -44.62
CA VAL A 10 1.40 -28.39 -43.17
C VAL A 10 2.19 -27.29 -42.45
N VAL A 11 3.36 -26.89 -42.97
CA VAL A 11 4.16 -25.79 -42.39
C VAL A 11 3.40 -24.46 -42.42
N CYS A 12 2.66 -24.18 -43.49
CA CYS A 12 1.87 -22.96 -43.62
C CYS A 12 0.70 -22.91 -42.62
N LEU A 13 0.09 -24.07 -42.31
CA LEU A 13 -0.97 -24.15 -41.30
C LEU A 13 -0.47 -23.87 -39.87
N ILE A 14 0.76 -24.29 -39.55
CA ILE A 14 1.34 -24.14 -38.20
C ILE A 14 1.71 -22.68 -37.91
N THR A 15 2.13 -21.91 -38.92
CA THR A 15 2.51 -20.49 -38.74
C THR A 15 1.32 -19.55 -38.55
N LEU A 16 0.12 -19.93 -39.01
CA LEU A 16 -1.11 -19.14 -38.84
C LEU A 16 -1.66 -19.16 -37.40
N CYS A 17 -1.29 -20.15 -36.58
CA CYS A 17 -1.77 -20.28 -35.19
C CYS A 17 -0.86 -19.63 -34.14
N ALA A 18 0.27 -19.03 -34.52
CA ALA A 18 1.21 -18.39 -33.58
C ALA A 18 0.86 -16.93 -33.23
N GLY A 19 -0.37 -16.49 -33.52
CA GLY A 19 -0.87 -15.14 -33.24
C GLY A 19 -1.53 -14.98 -31.88
N CYS A 20 -0.91 -15.45 -30.79
CA CYS A 20 -1.30 -15.00 -29.45
C CYS A 20 -0.39 -13.81 -29.08
N GLY A 21 -0.87 -12.61 -29.39
CA GLY A 21 -0.25 -11.39 -28.89
C GLY A 21 -0.21 -11.45 -27.36
N ASN A 22 0.97 -11.24 -26.78
CA ASN A 22 1.09 -11.03 -25.34
C ASN A 22 0.36 -9.74 -24.98
N VAL A 23 -0.88 -9.85 -24.50
CA VAL A 23 -1.53 -8.78 -23.74
C VAL A 23 -1.04 -8.89 -22.31
N SER A 24 0.02 -8.15 -22.01
CA SER A 24 0.46 -7.91 -20.65
C SER A 24 -0.55 -6.99 -19.97
N LEU A 25 -1.54 -7.56 -19.27
CA LEU A 25 -2.36 -6.77 -18.34
C LEU A 25 -1.53 -6.49 -17.09
N SER A 26 -0.93 -5.31 -17.03
CA SER A 26 -0.26 -4.82 -15.83
C SER A 26 -1.31 -4.43 -14.79
N ALA A 27 -1.64 -5.35 -13.88
CA ALA A 27 -2.40 -5.01 -12.68
C ALA A 27 -1.43 -4.37 -11.67
N SER A 28 -1.44 -3.03 -11.53
CA SER A 28 -0.79 -2.37 -10.39
C SER A 28 -1.72 -2.41 -9.18
N SER A 29 -1.92 -3.58 -8.58
CA SER A 29 -2.80 -3.75 -7.42
C SER A 29 -2.05 -3.62 -6.10
N GLN A 30 -1.37 -2.50 -5.88
CA GLN A 30 -1.13 -2.02 -4.52
C GLN A 30 -0.85 -0.52 -4.58
N PRO A 31 -1.81 0.35 -4.22
CA PRO A 31 -1.44 1.68 -3.80
C PRO A 31 -0.51 1.55 -2.57
N ASN A 32 0.58 2.32 -2.51
CA ASN A 32 1.58 2.31 -1.43
C ASN A 32 1.02 2.88 -0.11
N PHE A 33 -0.23 2.57 0.24
CA PHE A 33 -0.83 2.92 1.53
C PHE A 33 -1.00 1.68 2.40
N SER A 34 -0.93 1.91 3.71
CA SER A 34 -1.21 0.97 4.76
C SER A 34 -2.48 1.40 5.49
N THR A 35 -3.18 0.45 6.06
CA THR A 35 -4.42 0.66 6.80
C THR A 35 -4.24 0.08 8.20
N THR A 36 -4.61 0.85 9.22
CA THR A 36 -4.68 0.36 10.60
C THR A 36 -6.04 0.71 11.20
N SER A 37 -6.52 -0.12 12.12
CA SER A 37 -7.78 0.11 12.83
C SER A 37 -7.65 -0.32 14.28
N GLY A 38 -8.31 0.40 15.17
CA GLY A 38 -8.36 0.04 16.59
C GLY A 38 -8.86 1.20 17.43
N VAL A 39 -9.04 0.92 18.72
CA VAL A 39 -9.42 1.94 19.69
C VAL A 39 -8.20 2.81 20.00
N VAL A 40 -8.31 4.12 19.82
CA VAL A 40 -7.22 5.05 20.15
C VAL A 40 -7.03 5.06 21.66
N SER A 41 -5.85 4.64 22.11
CA SER A 41 -5.53 4.47 23.53
C SER A 41 -4.45 5.42 24.05
N ILE A 42 -3.59 5.93 23.16
CA ILE A 42 -2.56 6.94 23.47
C ILE A 42 -2.38 7.80 22.23
N VAL A 43 -2.29 9.12 22.43
CA VAL A 43 -1.88 10.08 21.41
C VAL A 43 -0.79 10.95 22.02
N GLN A 44 0.42 10.88 21.48
CA GLN A 44 1.58 11.59 21.99
C GLN A 44 2.29 12.36 20.88
N LEU A 45 2.49 13.65 21.09
CA LEU A 45 3.30 14.48 20.21
C LEU A 45 4.77 14.42 20.62
N SER A 46 5.67 14.25 19.66
CA SER A 46 7.12 14.23 19.89
C SER A 46 7.85 14.69 18.63
N THR A 47 9.17 14.76 18.67
CA THR A 47 10.02 15.09 17.53
C THR A 47 11.03 13.97 17.28
N VAL A 48 11.23 13.60 16.03
CA VAL A 48 12.24 12.62 15.61
C VAL A 48 13.25 13.26 14.67
N ILE A 49 14.46 12.71 14.61
CA ILE A 49 15.48 13.15 13.65
C ILE A 49 15.17 12.50 12.31
N GLY A 50 14.89 13.32 11.30
CA GLY A 50 14.61 12.89 9.94
C GLY A 50 15.87 12.57 9.13
N ALA A 51 15.67 12.09 7.90
CA ALA A 51 16.74 11.59 7.02
C ALA A 51 17.88 12.59 6.74
N ASN A 52 17.63 13.90 6.83
CA ASN A 52 18.61 14.95 6.57
C ASN A 52 19.13 15.64 7.85
N GLY A 53 18.97 14.99 9.02
CA GLY A 53 19.31 15.59 10.32
C GLY A 53 18.32 16.67 10.80
N THR A 54 17.21 16.85 10.08
CA THR A 54 16.15 17.80 10.42
C THR A 54 15.23 17.21 11.49
N THR A 55 14.84 17.99 12.49
CA THR A 55 13.80 17.60 13.45
C THR A 55 12.43 17.62 12.77
N VAL A 56 11.73 16.49 12.81
CA VAL A 56 10.36 16.33 12.29
C VAL A 56 9.42 16.09 13.46
N GLU A 57 8.34 16.86 13.52
CA GLU A 57 7.28 16.66 14.50
C GLU A 57 6.42 15.45 14.12
N VAL A 58 6.16 14.57 15.08
CA VAL A 58 5.48 13.29 14.88
C VAL A 58 4.46 13.05 15.99
N THR A 59 3.23 12.74 15.59
CA THR A 59 2.18 12.27 16.48
C THR A 59 2.18 10.75 16.50
N PHE A 60 2.55 10.17 17.64
CA PHE A 60 2.46 8.74 17.90
C PHE A 60 1.06 8.38 18.40
N VAL A 61 0.37 7.52 17.65
CA VAL A 61 -0.97 7.04 17.98
C VAL A 61 -0.91 5.55 18.27
N THR A 62 -1.32 5.15 19.46
CA THR A 62 -1.43 3.74 19.85
C THR A 62 -2.86 3.27 19.72
N PHE A 63 -3.08 2.33 18.80
CA PHE A 63 -4.34 1.64 18.56
C PHE A 63 -4.39 0.35 19.39
N LEU A 64 -5.52 0.09 20.04
CA LEU A 64 -5.82 -1.14 20.75
C LEU A 64 -6.86 -1.94 19.95
N GLN A 65 -6.50 -3.15 19.52
CA GLN A 65 -7.40 -4.05 18.81
C GLN A 65 -7.25 -5.47 19.36
N GLY A 66 -8.35 -6.05 19.85
CA GLY A 66 -8.33 -7.42 20.40
C GLY A 66 -7.36 -7.64 21.57
N GLY A 67 -7.04 -6.58 22.34
CA GLY A 67 -6.06 -6.64 23.43
C GLY A 67 -4.60 -6.41 23.00
N THR A 68 -4.32 -6.32 21.70
CA THR A 68 -2.99 -5.98 21.16
C THR A 68 -2.86 -4.48 20.94
N ARG A 69 -1.72 -3.90 21.32
CA ARG A 69 -1.39 -2.49 21.08
C ARG A 69 -0.48 -2.35 19.86
N SER A 70 -0.80 -1.42 18.97
CA SER A 70 0.00 -1.07 17.80
C SER A 70 0.19 0.44 17.74
N THR A 71 1.43 0.92 17.64
CA THR A 71 1.73 2.35 17.60
C THR A 71 2.20 2.75 16.21
N VAL A 72 1.60 3.80 15.65
CA VAL A 72 2.00 4.41 14.37
C VAL A 72 2.37 5.86 14.59
N GLY A 73 3.51 6.30 14.04
CA GLY A 73 3.93 7.70 14.05
C GLY A 73 3.46 8.40 12.78
N PHE A 74 2.68 9.47 12.91
CA PHE A 74 2.20 10.30 11.81
C PHE A 74 2.90 11.65 11.77
N CYS A 75 3.19 12.15 10.58
CA CYS A 75 3.87 13.44 10.42
C CYS A 75 3.00 14.62 10.88
N ALA A 76 3.63 15.59 11.54
CA ALA A 76 3.04 16.78 12.16
C ALA A 76 2.11 16.46 13.36
N ASP A 77 1.54 17.52 13.94
CA ASP A 77 0.45 17.40 14.91
C ASP A 77 -0.83 16.90 14.23
N GLN A 78 -1.20 15.67 14.55
CA GLN A 78 -2.43 15.02 14.09
C GLN A 78 -3.37 14.71 15.26
N GLY A 79 -3.05 15.16 16.49
CA GLY A 79 -3.74 14.72 17.69
C GLY A 79 -5.23 15.03 17.67
N SER A 80 -5.62 16.15 17.07
CA SER A 80 -7.03 16.54 16.89
C SER A 80 -7.85 15.57 16.03
N ARG A 81 -7.21 14.72 15.21
CA ARG A 81 -7.89 13.74 14.36
C ARG A 81 -8.12 12.39 15.04
N PHE A 82 -7.51 12.16 16.21
CA PHE A 82 -7.56 10.88 16.92
C PHE A 82 -8.23 11.05 18.28
N PRO A 83 -9.58 10.96 18.34
CA PRO A 83 -10.29 11.02 19.60
C PRO A 83 -9.97 9.80 20.48
N MET A 84 -9.58 10.05 21.73
CA MET A 84 -9.28 9.00 22.69
C MET A 84 -10.48 8.10 22.97
N ASN A 85 -10.20 6.82 23.18
CA ASN A 85 -11.16 5.75 23.48
C ASN A 85 -12.23 5.52 22.40
N GLN A 86 -11.99 5.96 21.16
CA GLN A 86 -12.86 5.68 20.03
C GLN A 86 -12.23 4.70 19.05
N MET A 87 -13.07 3.87 18.43
CA MET A 87 -12.65 2.99 17.34
C MET A 87 -12.43 3.83 16.09
N VAL A 88 -11.22 3.76 15.53
CA VAL A 88 -10.82 4.54 14.36
C VAL A 88 -10.17 3.61 13.34
N ARG A 89 -10.42 3.87 12.06
CA ARG A 89 -9.65 3.35 10.94
C ARG A 89 -8.87 4.47 10.28
N THR A 90 -7.60 4.22 10.01
CA THR A 90 -6.69 5.18 9.38
C THR A 90 -6.01 4.54 8.20
N ASP A 91 -6.07 5.19 7.04
CA ASP A 91 -5.22 4.85 5.89
C ASP A 91 -4.11 5.90 5.75
N PHE A 92 -2.90 5.46 5.48
CA PHE A 92 -1.71 6.30 5.47
C PHE A 92 -0.64 5.77 4.54
N VAL A 93 0.24 6.65 4.06
CA VAL A 93 1.43 6.26 3.29
C VAL A 93 2.62 6.13 4.26
N PRO A 94 3.25 4.96 4.38
CA PRO A 94 4.44 4.80 5.20
C PRO A 94 5.59 5.68 4.68
N GLY A 95 6.23 6.42 5.57
CA GLY A 95 7.43 7.20 5.27
C GLY A 95 8.63 6.74 6.10
N GLN A 96 9.81 7.24 5.75
CA GLN A 96 11.07 6.85 6.44
C GLN A 96 11.11 7.32 7.90
N SER A 97 10.63 8.52 8.20
CA SER A 97 10.66 9.10 9.56
C SER A 97 9.30 9.14 10.24
N CYS A 98 8.22 9.29 9.47
CA CYS A 98 6.84 9.29 9.91
C CYS A 98 5.92 8.96 8.73
N SER A 99 4.71 8.49 9.04
CA SER A 99 3.69 8.18 8.05
C SER A 99 2.85 9.40 7.68
N SER A 100 2.43 9.52 6.43
CA SER A 100 1.53 10.58 5.97
C SER A 100 0.09 10.08 5.97
N ILE A 101 -0.79 10.73 6.72
CA ILE A 101 -2.21 10.36 6.80
C ILE A 101 -2.91 10.67 5.47
N LEU A 102 -3.67 9.70 4.96
CA LEU A 102 -4.60 9.91 3.84
C LEU A 102 -6.01 10.18 4.36
N VAL A 103 -6.51 9.33 5.25
CA VAL A 103 -7.86 9.43 5.81
C VAL A 103 -7.90 8.86 7.22
N VAL A 104 -8.74 9.47 8.07
CA VAL A 104 -9.08 8.99 9.41
C VAL A 104 -10.60 8.93 9.50
N VAL A 105 -11.14 7.78 9.85
CA VAL A 105 -12.60 7.54 9.96
C VAL A 105 -12.88 6.97 11.35
N ILE A 106 -13.80 7.61 12.08
CA ILE A 106 -14.35 7.08 13.32
C ILE A 106 -15.40 6.03 12.95
N ILE A 107 -15.33 4.86 13.58
CA ILE A 107 -16.23 3.71 13.34
C ILE A 107 -17.17 3.54 14.53
#